data_AF-A0A1N6RI06-F1
#
_entry.id   AF-A0A1N6RI06-F1
#
_cell.length_a   1.000
_cell.length_b   1.000
_cell.length_c   1.000
_cell.angle_alpha   90.00
_cell.angle_beta   90.00
_cell.angle_gamma   90.00
#
_symmetry.space_group_name_H-M   'P 1'
#
loop_
_entity.id
_entity.type
_entity.pdbx_description
1 polymer ?
#
loop_
_entity_poly.entity_id
_entity_poly.type
_entity_poly.pdbx_seq_one_letter_code
_entity_poly.pdbx_strand_id
1 'polypeptide(L)'
;MSQKPLDTPYPRLYLLATGVGFIGLIAWFFAGRELGILDWASELVPESHAGAGLMLGIMLMMLPGFFLWKLYNRWIEKRLQVKGKHLEDDVYLPPKTRTKKPD
;
A
#
# COMPACT_ATOMS: atom_id res chain seq x y z
N MET A 1 -11.43 -18.65 -13.26
CA MET A 1 -10.65 -17.45 -13.61
C MET A 1 -9.21 -17.68 -13.20
N SER A 2 -8.31 -17.94 -14.16
CA SER A 2 -6.89 -18.11 -13.87
C SER A 2 -6.29 -16.74 -13.62
N GLN A 3 -5.96 -16.41 -12.37
CA GLN A 3 -5.25 -15.18 -12.05
C GLN A 3 -3.85 -15.28 -12.68
N LYS A 4 -3.64 -14.54 -13.77
CA LYS A 4 -2.31 -14.43 -14.39
C LYS A 4 -1.37 -13.80 -13.36
N PRO A 5 -0.14 -14.33 -13.20
CA PRO A 5 0.83 -13.75 -12.28
C PRO A 5 1.14 -12.30 -12.68
N LEU A 6 1.39 -11.45 -11.68
CA LEU A 6 1.77 -10.04 -11.86
C LEU A 6 2.84 -9.90 -12.96
N ASP A 7 2.68 -8.92 -13.86
CA ASP A 7 3.63 -8.60 -14.95
C ASP A 7 4.89 -7.91 -14.37
N THR A 8 5.66 -8.67 -13.60
CA THR A 8 6.95 -8.26 -13.02
C THR A 8 7.97 -9.37 -13.26
N PRO A 9 9.25 -9.04 -13.52
CA PRO A 9 10.30 -10.06 -13.58
C PRO A 9 10.52 -10.78 -12.24
N TYR A 10 10.09 -10.18 -11.12
CA TYR A 10 10.39 -10.66 -9.76
C TYR A 10 9.16 -10.67 -8.83
N PRO A 11 8.16 -11.54 -9.06
CA PRO A 11 6.90 -11.52 -8.32
C PRO A 11 7.05 -11.80 -6.82
N ARG A 12 8.01 -12.66 -6.43
CA ARG A 12 8.29 -12.98 -5.02
C ARG A 12 8.91 -11.81 -4.26
N LEU A 13 9.80 -11.05 -4.91
CA LEU A 13 10.41 -9.85 -4.33
C LEU A 13 9.37 -8.75 -4.12
N TYR A 14 8.42 -8.63 -5.03
CA TYR A 14 7.30 -7.69 -4.88
C TYR A 14 6.42 -8.05 -3.66
N LEU A 15 6.13 -9.33 -3.45
CA LEU A 15 5.38 -9.79 -2.28
C LEU A 15 6.14 -9.52 -0.96
N LEU A 16 7.44 -9.82 -0.93
CA LEU A 16 8.30 -9.52 0.21
C LEU A 16 8.37 -8.01 0.48
N ALA A 17 8.53 -7.20 -0.55
CA ALA A 17 8.55 -5.75 -0.43
C ALA A 17 7.23 -5.19 0.12
N THR A 18 6.09 -5.73 -0.36
CA THR A 18 4.77 -5.38 0.17
C THR A 18 4.65 -5.75 1.65
N GLY A 19 5.14 -6.93 2.04
CA GLY A 19 5.18 -7.37 3.43
C GLY A 19 6.04 -6.47 4.33
N VAL A 20 7.22 -6.05 3.85
CA VAL A 20 8.10 -5.10 4.55
C VAL A 20 7.42 -3.75 4.74
N GLY A 21 6.74 -3.25 3.70
CA GLY A 21 5.93 -2.04 3.84
C GLY A 21 4.89 -2.19 4.95
N PHE A 22 4.29 -3.38 5.09
CA PHE A 22 3.16 -3.62 6.00
C PHE A 22 3.65 -3.59 7.45
N ILE A 23 4.81 -4.21 7.69
CA ILE A 23 5.55 -4.08 8.94
C ILE A 23 5.88 -2.62 9.24
N GLY A 24 6.25 -1.84 8.22
CA GLY A 24 6.47 -0.40 8.34
C GLY A 24 5.23 0.37 8.81
N LEU A 25 4.03 0.04 8.30
CA LEU A 25 2.78 0.63 8.77
C LEU A 25 2.44 0.25 10.22
N ILE A 26 2.71 -0.99 10.61
CA ILE A 26 2.56 -1.44 12.00
C ILE A 26 3.48 -0.63 12.90
N ALA A 27 4.77 -0.54 12.55
CA ALA A 27 5.75 0.25 13.29
C ALA A 27 5.34 1.73 13.39
N TRP A 28 4.80 2.31 12.31
CA TRP A 28 4.27 3.68 12.30
C TRP A 28 3.13 3.86 13.31
N PHE A 29 2.18 2.92 13.33
CA PHE A 29 1.08 2.94 14.28
C PHE A 29 1.58 2.89 15.73
N PHE A 30 2.52 1.99 16.04
CA PHE A 30 3.13 1.90 17.37
C PHE A 30 3.88 3.17 17.75
N ALA A 31 4.64 3.77 16.83
CA ALA A 31 5.31 5.04 17.07
C ALA A 31 4.30 6.15 17.40
N GLY A 32 3.21 6.26 16.66
CA GLY A 32 2.18 7.26 16.94
C GLY A 32 1.43 7.04 18.26
N ARG A 33 1.26 5.77 18.67
CA ARG A 33 0.73 5.42 19.99
C ARG A 33 1.70 5.83 21.11
N GLU A 34 2.98 5.52 20.99
CA GLU A 34 4.01 5.90 21.98
C GLU A 34 4.18 7.43 22.10
N LEU A 35 3.97 8.16 21.01
CA LEU A 35 3.96 9.62 21.01
C LEU A 35 2.71 10.22 21.69
N GLY A 36 1.76 9.40 22.14
CA GLY A 36 0.55 9.87 22.84
C GLY A 36 -0.47 10.58 21.95
N ILE A 37 -0.38 10.45 20.62
CA ILE A 37 -1.27 11.15 19.68
C ILE A 37 -2.73 10.74 19.89
N LEU A 38 -2.97 9.49 20.27
CA LEU A 38 -4.31 8.95 20.49
C LEU A 38 -4.94 9.49 21.78
N ASP A 39 -4.15 9.63 22.84
CA ASP A 39 -4.59 10.20 24.11
C ASP A 39 -4.83 11.70 23.97
N TRP A 40 -3.93 12.41 23.28
CA TRP A 40 -4.14 13.81 22.93
C TRP A 40 -5.42 14.03 22.13
N ALA A 41 -5.77 13.14 21.20
CA ALA A 41 -6.97 13.26 20.40
C ALA A 41 -8.27 12.99 21.18
N SER A 42 -8.25 12.08 22.17
CA SER A 42 -9.41 11.77 22.99
C SER A 42 -9.68 12.86 24.04
N GLU A 43 -8.65 13.54 24.54
CA GLU A 43 -8.78 14.66 25.48
C GLU A 43 -9.44 15.91 24.88
N LEU A 44 -9.37 16.08 23.56
CA LEU A 44 -10.00 17.20 22.84
C LEU A 44 -11.53 17.08 22.76
N VAL A 45 -12.09 15.95 23.15
CA VAL A 45 -13.50 15.61 22.96
C VAL A 45 -14.14 15.21 24.30
N PRO A 46 -15.41 15.58 24.57
CA PRO A 46 -16.10 15.12 25.77
C PRO A 46 -16.15 13.59 25.86
N GLU A 47 -16.17 13.04 27.08
CA GLU A 47 -16.16 11.58 27.33
C GLU A 47 -17.25 10.82 26.55
N SER A 48 -18.42 11.45 26.36
CA SER A 48 -19.53 10.88 25.59
C SER A 48 -19.19 10.59 24.12
N HIS A 49 -18.16 11.23 23.57
CA HIS A 49 -17.72 11.12 22.18
C HIS A 49 -16.24 10.69 22.06
N ALA A 50 -15.65 10.15 23.13
CA ALA A 50 -14.24 9.72 23.15
C ALA A 50 -13.89 8.75 22.00
N GLY A 51 -14.81 7.87 21.61
CA GLY A 51 -14.63 6.98 20.46
C GLY A 51 -14.50 7.70 19.12
N ALA A 52 -15.23 8.80 18.92
CA ALA A 52 -15.11 9.64 17.72
C ALA A 52 -13.80 10.44 17.72
N GLY A 53 -13.37 10.94 18.89
CA GLY A 53 -12.07 11.57 19.08
C GLY A 53 -10.90 10.63 18.73
N LEU A 54 -10.97 9.38 19.22
CA LEU A 54 -10.01 8.34 18.87
C LEU A 54 -9.96 8.05 17.37
N MET A 55 -11.12 7.95 16.70
CA MET A 55 -11.17 7.75 15.25
C MET A 55 -10.47 8.89 14.50
N LEU A 56 -10.74 10.14 14.86
CA LEU A 56 -10.08 11.30 14.25
C LEU A 56 -8.58 11.31 14.52
N GLY A 57 -8.16 10.97 15.74
CA GLY A 57 -6.75 10.81 16.10
C GLY A 57 -6.05 9.77 15.25
N ILE A 58 -6.65 8.59 15.08
CA ILE A 58 -6.12 7.53 14.21
C ILE A 58 -6.06 8.00 12.76
N MET A 59 -7.10 8.68 12.26
CA MET A 59 -7.11 9.19 10.89
C MET A 59 -5.97 10.18 10.64
N LEU A 60 -5.79 11.15 11.53
CA LEU A 60 -4.74 12.16 11.43
C LEU A 60 -3.34 11.54 11.57
N MET A 61 -3.18 10.58 12.47
CA MET A 61 -1.92 9.85 12.69
C MET A 61 -1.56 8.95 11.50
N MET A 62 -2.54 8.28 10.90
CA MET A 62 -2.32 7.32 9.82
C MET A 62 -2.18 7.99 8.45
N LEU A 63 -2.76 9.17 8.23
CA LEU A 63 -2.64 9.94 6.99
C LEU A 63 -1.17 10.08 6.49
N PRO A 64 -0.21 10.56 7.29
CA PRO A 64 1.20 10.61 6.90
C PRO A 64 1.80 9.21 6.71
N GLY A 65 1.39 8.21 7.49
CA GLY A 65 1.82 6.82 7.32
C GLY A 65 1.44 6.25 5.96
N PHE A 66 0.19 6.48 5.52
CA PHE A 66 -0.27 6.08 4.20
C PHE A 66 0.39 6.86 3.07
N PHE A 67 0.73 8.13 3.30
CA PHE A 67 1.50 8.91 2.34
C PHE A 67 2.92 8.33 2.13
N LEU A 68 3.61 7.97 3.21
CA LEU A 68 4.91 7.29 3.14
C LEU A 68 4.80 5.92 2.46
N TRP A 69 3.76 5.14 2.78
CA TRP A 69 3.46 3.88 2.11
C TRP A 69 3.28 4.05 0.60
N LYS A 70 2.54 5.07 0.16
CA LYS A 70 2.38 5.39 -1.27
C LYS A 70 3.72 5.67 -1.94
N LEU A 71 4.59 6.46 -1.30
CA LEU A 71 5.92 6.76 -1.83
C LEU A 71 6.79 5.50 -1.91
N TYR A 72 6.75 4.66 -0.87
CA TYR A 72 7.43 3.38 -0.83
C TYR A 72 6.97 2.44 -1.95
N ASN A 73 5.65 2.27 -2.13
CA ASN A 73 5.12 1.44 -3.20
C ASN A 73 5.54 1.94 -4.57
N ARG A 74 5.42 3.25 -4.82
CA ARG A 74 5.85 3.84 -6.09
C ARG A 74 7.36 3.64 -6.33
N TRP A 75 8.17 3.67 -5.28
CA TRP A 75 9.59 3.39 -5.37
C TRP A 75 9.87 1.91 -5.68
N ILE A 76 9.20 0.98 -5.02
CA ILE A 76 9.29 -0.47 -5.27
C ILE A 76 8.84 -0.81 -6.69
N GLU A 77 7.72 -0.27 -7.14
CA GLU A 77 7.20 -0.49 -8.50
C GLU A 77 8.20 -0.04 -9.57
N LYS A 78 8.82 1.13 -9.39
CA LYS A 78 9.88 1.62 -10.27
C LYS A 78 11.12 0.72 -10.24
N ARG A 79 11.52 0.23 -9.07
CA ARG A 79 12.71 -0.63 -8.90
C ARG A 79 12.51 -2.03 -9.47
N LEU A 80 11.34 -2.62 -9.29
CA LEU A 80 11.00 -3.97 -9.75
C LEU A 80 10.38 -3.99 -11.15
N GLN A 81 10.30 -2.82 -11.81
CA GLN A 81 9.71 -2.66 -13.15
C GLN A 81 8.32 -3.28 -13.25
N VAL A 82 7.52 -3.11 -12.20
CA VAL A 82 6.13 -3.59 -12.15
C VAL A 82 5.36 -2.81 -13.20
N LYS A 83 5.01 -3.47 -14.31
CA LYS A 83 4.15 -2.87 -15.32
C LYS A 83 2.72 -3.16 -14.93
N GLY A 84 1.97 -2.10 -14.63
CA GLY A 84 0.54 -2.21 -14.43
C GLY A 84 -0.07 -2.71 -15.74
N LYS A 85 -0.71 -3.87 -15.70
CA LYS A 85 -1.71 -4.21 -16.70
C LYS A 85 -2.92 -3.35 -16.38
N HIS A 86 -3.28 -2.41 -17.25
CA HIS A 86 -4.57 -1.77 -17.10
C HIS A 86 -5.64 -2.83 -17.31
N LEU A 87 -6.68 -2.88 -16.47
CA LEU A 87 -7.79 -3.83 -16.65
C LEU A 87 -8.39 -3.74 -18.07
N GLU A 88 -8.27 -2.56 -18.66
CA GLU A 88 -8.67 -2.21 -20.01
C GLU A 88 -7.69 -2.67 -21.10
N ASP A 89 -6.45 -3.03 -20.76
CA ASP A 89 -5.46 -3.52 -21.73
C ASP A 89 -5.89 -4.84 -22.37
N ASP A 90 -6.64 -5.69 -21.65
CA ASP A 90 -7.21 -6.92 -22.21
C ASP A 90 -8.36 -6.65 -23.19
N VAL A 91 -8.97 -5.46 -23.13
CA VAL A 91 -10.14 -5.08 -23.91
C VAL A 91 -9.74 -4.27 -25.14
N TYR A 92 -8.79 -3.34 -25.00
CA TYR A 92 -8.41 -2.41 -26.07
C TYR A 92 -7.10 -2.75 -26.78
N LEU A 93 -6.21 -3.55 -26.19
CA LEU A 93 -4.98 -3.91 -26.89
C LEU A 93 -5.22 -5.15 -27.77
N PRO A 94 -4.80 -5.12 -29.05
CA PRO A 94 -4.83 -6.30 -29.88
C PRO A 94 -3.97 -7.41 -29.25
N PRO A 95 -4.38 -8.68 -29.39
CA PRO A 95 -3.66 -9.79 -28.78
C PRO A 95 -2.20 -9.76 -29.20
N LYS A 96 -1.28 -9.64 -28.22
CA LYS A 96 0.16 -9.70 -28.48
C LYS A 96 0.49 -11.03 -29.15
N THR A 97 0.79 -11.00 -30.44
CA THR A 97 1.31 -12.13 -31.19
C THR A 97 2.63 -12.56 -30.56
N ARG A 98 2.63 -13.74 -29.92
CA ARG A 98 3.86 -14.40 -29.49
C ARG A 98 4.67 -14.71 -30.74
N THR A 99 5.72 -13.94 -31.00
CA THR A 99 6.75 -14.35 -31.96
C THR A 99 7.46 -15.57 -31.38
N LYS A 100 7.16 -16.74 -31.94
CA LYS A 100 7.99 -17.93 -31.74
C LYS A 100 9.40 -17.58 -32.22
N LYS A 101 10.40 -17.65 -31.34
CA LYS A 101 11.80 -17.74 -31.79
C LYS A 101 11.94 -19.03 -32.59
N PRO A 102 12.51 -19.01 -33.81
CA PRO A 102 12.92 -20.22 -34.49
C PRO A 102 14.13 -20.81 -33.75
N ASP A 103 14.06 -22.13 -33.53
CA ASP A 103 15.14 -22.96 -32.98
C ASP A 103 16.33 -23.03 -33.95
#